data_AF-A0A136N939-F1
#
_entry.id   AF-A0A136N939-F1
#
_cell.length_a   1.000
_cell.length_b   1.000
_cell.length_c   1.000
_cell.angle_alpha   90.00
_cell.angle_beta   90.00
_cell.angle_gamma   90.00
#
_symmetry.space_group_name_H-M   'P 1'
#
loop_
_entity.id
_entity.type
_entity.pdbx_description
1 polymer ?
#
loop_
_entity_poly.entity_id
_entity_poly.type
_entity_poly.pdbx_seq_one_letter_code
_entity_poly.pdbx_strand_id
1 'polypeptide(L)'
;MLQGLKKYLERVLLAENQWWTKIENLQKASLNGELIYPTPLIYKPQIIEPLNGKKAKGDSAKETLAFYKSGKSIDEIAQMRNLKEATILAHLATFILTGELDIKPFLKPEAIQEIKSSYQNLSEFSLSNLFNNLQQKYSHAEIRMAINYLIFKKEIQDRT
;
A
#
# COMPACT_ATOMS: atom_id res chain seq x y z
N MET A 1 -15.40 3.13 -3.25
CA MET A 1 -16.16 1.97 -2.75
C MET A 1 -15.55 1.30 -1.51
N LEU A 2 -14.22 1.14 -1.38
CA LEU A 2 -13.59 0.43 -0.25
C LEU A 2 -13.65 1.18 1.11
N GLN A 3 -13.73 2.51 1.11
CA GLN A 3 -13.82 3.30 2.35
C GLN A 3 -15.17 3.10 3.06
N GLY A 4 -16.24 2.89 2.30
CA GLY A 4 -17.56 2.55 2.83
C GLY A 4 -17.59 1.16 3.46
N LEU A 5 -16.88 0.19 2.87
CA LEU A 5 -16.78 -1.18 3.38
C LEU A 5 -16.06 -1.22 4.73
N LYS A 6 -14.96 -0.47 4.89
CA LYS A 6 -14.25 -0.37 6.17
C LYS A 6 -15.12 0.24 7.27
N LYS A 7 -15.81 1.35 6.97
CA LYS A 7 -16.74 2.00 7.90
C LYS A 7 -17.92 1.09 8.27
N TYR A 8 -18.38 0.25 7.35
CA TYR A 8 -19.42 -0.75 7.61
C TYR A 8 -18.90 -1.85 8.54
N LEU A 9 -17.69 -2.37 8.29
CA LEU A 9 -17.05 -3.37 9.13
C LEU A 9 -16.86 -2.87 10.58
N GLU A 10 -16.37 -1.64 10.74
CA GLU A 10 -16.22 -1.01 12.07
C GLU A 10 -17.56 -0.92 12.82
N ARG A 11 -18.64 -0.58 12.12
CA ARG A 11 -19.98 -0.51 12.72
C ARG A 11 -20.52 -1.88 13.12
N VAL A 12 -20.31 -2.91 12.29
CA VAL A 12 -20.72 -4.29 12.59
C VAL A 12 -19.97 -4.83 13.80
N LEU A 13 -18.64 -4.64 13.85
CA LEU A 13 -17.82 -5.06 14.99
C LEU A 13 -18.20 -4.35 16.29
N LEU A 14 -18.52 -3.05 16.23
CA LEU A 14 -19.01 -2.30 17.39
C LEU A 14 -20.34 -2.86 17.90
N ALA A 15 -21.29 -3.10 17.00
CA ALA A 15 -22.59 -3.66 17.36
C ALA A 15 -22.43 -5.06 17.98
N GLU A 16 -21.65 -5.94 17.36
CA GLU A 16 -21.37 -7.28 17.87
C GLU A 16 -20.75 -7.24 19.28
N ASN A 17 -19.78 -6.35 19.52
CA ASN A 17 -19.20 -6.18 20.86
C ASN A 17 -20.24 -5.75 21.90
N GLN A 18 -21.15 -4.83 21.54
CA GLN A 18 -22.22 -4.40 22.44
C GLN A 18 -23.18 -5.56 22.78
N TRP A 19 -23.48 -6.43 21.82
CA TRP A 19 -24.29 -7.63 22.06
C TRP A 19 -23.58 -8.60 23.00
N TRP A 20 -22.29 -8.86 22.79
CA TRP A 20 -21.51 -9.72 23.67
C TRP A 20 -21.42 -9.19 25.10
N THR A 21 -21.24 -7.89 25.30
CA THR A 21 -21.26 -7.28 26.64
C THR A 21 -22.60 -7.51 27.35
N LYS A 22 -23.72 -7.41 26.62
CA LYS A 22 -25.04 -7.68 27.20
C LYS A 22 -25.21 -9.16 27.56
N ILE A 23 -24.75 -10.07 26.69
CA ILE A 23 -24.79 -11.52 26.94
C ILE A 23 -23.96 -11.86 28.19
N GLU A 24 -22.75 -11.29 28.31
CA GLU A 24 -21.89 -11.49 29.48
C GLU A 24 -22.55 -10.99 30.78
N ASN A 25 -23.16 -9.81 30.73
CA ASN A 25 -23.88 -9.26 31.89
C ASN A 25 -25.05 -10.17 32.31
N LEU A 26 -25.79 -10.73 31.35
CA LEU A 26 -26.89 -11.68 31.64
C LEU A 26 -26.37 -12.99 32.22
N GLN A 27 -25.26 -13.51 31.70
CA GLN A 27 -24.65 -14.74 32.19
C GLN A 27 -24.09 -14.61 33.61
N LYS A 28 -23.58 -13.42 33.97
CA LYS A 28 -23.07 -13.13 35.32
C LYS A 28 -24.16 -12.64 36.28
N ALA A 29 -25.37 -12.40 35.80
CA ALA A 29 -26.45 -11.91 36.64
C ALA A 29 -26.79 -12.93 37.73
N SER A 30 -26.78 -12.47 38.97
CA SER A 30 -27.13 -13.26 40.13
C SER A 30 -28.19 -12.57 40.98
N LEU A 31 -29.00 -13.37 41.65
CA LEU A 31 -29.96 -12.93 42.65
C LEU A 31 -29.65 -13.68 43.95
N ASN A 32 -29.44 -12.95 45.04
CA ASN A 32 -29.09 -13.51 46.35
C ASN A 32 -27.85 -14.44 46.34
N GLY A 33 -26.89 -14.17 45.45
CA GLY A 33 -25.66 -14.96 45.32
C GLY A 33 -25.77 -16.18 44.40
N GLU A 34 -26.98 -16.49 43.90
CA GLU A 34 -27.20 -17.58 42.93
C GLU A 34 -27.32 -17.02 41.52
N LEU A 35 -26.68 -17.68 40.55
CA LEU A 35 -26.79 -17.29 39.14
C LEU A 35 -28.23 -17.48 38.67
N ILE A 36 -28.76 -16.47 37.98
CA ILE A 36 -30.09 -16.52 37.39
C ILE A 36 -30.14 -17.58 36.27
N TYR A 37 -28.99 -17.83 35.61
CA TYR A 37 -28.86 -18.84 34.59
C TYR A 37 -27.58 -19.68 34.82
N PRO A 38 -27.69 -20.90 35.37
CA PRO A 38 -26.53 -21.71 35.79
C PRO A 38 -25.84 -22.47 34.65
N THR A 39 -26.21 -22.20 33.39
CA THR A 39 -25.58 -22.85 32.23
C THR A 39 -24.14 -22.35 32.05
N PRO A 40 -23.20 -23.22 31.62
CA PRO A 40 -21.82 -22.82 31.36
C PRO A 40 -21.74 -21.62 30.40
N LEU A 41 -20.79 -20.73 30.66
CA LEU A 41 -20.55 -19.51 29.90
C LEU A 41 -20.38 -19.81 28.41
N ILE A 42 -21.17 -19.16 27.55
CA ILE A 42 -20.93 -19.17 26.11
C ILE A 42 -19.65 -18.37 25.89
N TYR A 43 -18.57 -19.06 25.51
CA TYR A 43 -17.31 -18.43 25.17
C TYR A 43 -17.52 -17.52 23.95
N LYS A 44 -17.28 -16.22 24.13
CA LYS A 44 -17.16 -15.27 23.01
C LYS A 44 -16.12 -15.85 22.05
N PRO A 45 -16.44 -16.12 20.77
CA PRO A 45 -15.43 -16.48 19.79
C PRO A 45 -14.34 -15.41 19.87
N GLN A 46 -13.07 -15.80 20.04
CA GLN A 46 -11.99 -14.82 20.03
C GLN A 46 -12.17 -13.97 18.80
N ILE A 47 -12.26 -12.66 19.01
CA ILE A 47 -12.29 -11.69 17.92
C ILE A 47 -11.09 -12.07 17.05
N ILE A 48 -11.33 -12.59 15.85
CA ILE A 48 -10.32 -12.55 14.81
C ILE A 48 -10.18 -11.05 14.60
N GLU A 49 -9.16 -10.42 15.22
CA GLU A 49 -8.82 -9.04 14.90
C GLU A 49 -8.88 -8.96 13.38
N PRO A 50 -9.60 -7.98 12.79
CA PRO A 50 -9.73 -7.91 11.34
C PRO A 50 -8.31 -7.96 10.84
N LEU A 51 -7.93 -9.06 10.16
CA LEU A 51 -6.55 -9.42 9.90
C LEU A 51 -5.76 -8.16 9.56
N ASN A 52 -5.14 -7.57 10.57
CA ASN A 52 -3.95 -6.77 10.41
C ASN A 52 -2.82 -7.79 10.27
N GLY A 53 -3.06 -8.83 9.45
CA GLY A 53 -1.98 -9.44 8.71
C GLY A 53 -1.33 -8.26 8.03
N LYS A 54 -0.13 -7.91 8.49
CA LYS A 54 0.73 -6.96 7.79
C LYS A 54 0.55 -7.29 6.32
N LYS A 55 -0.10 -6.40 5.56
CA LYS A 55 -0.23 -6.54 4.10
C LYS A 55 1.13 -7.03 3.63
N ALA A 56 1.18 -8.19 2.98
CA ALA A 56 2.45 -8.77 2.59
C ALA A 56 3.24 -7.71 1.84
N LYS A 57 4.56 -7.66 2.02
CA LYS A 57 5.41 -6.66 1.36
C LYS A 57 5.10 -6.68 -0.14
N GLY A 58 4.51 -5.61 -0.66
CA GLY A 58 4.09 -5.49 -2.06
C GLY A 58 2.57 -5.50 -2.33
N ASP A 59 1.70 -5.86 -1.38
CA ASP A 59 0.25 -5.90 -1.62
C ASP A 59 -0.32 -4.51 -1.94
N SER A 60 0.21 -3.46 -1.30
CA SER A 60 -0.16 -2.07 -1.62
C SER A 60 0.26 -1.65 -3.03
N ALA A 61 1.39 -2.18 -3.53
CA ALA A 61 1.84 -1.90 -4.88
C ALA A 61 0.97 -2.64 -5.91
N LYS A 62 0.65 -3.92 -5.67
CA LYS A 62 -0.25 -4.71 -6.52
C LYS A 62 -1.64 -4.08 -6.64
N GLU A 63 -2.18 -3.58 -5.53
CA GLU A 63 -3.44 -2.83 -5.53
C GLU A 63 -3.35 -1.57 -6.41
N THR A 64 -2.23 -0.84 -6.36
CA THR A 64 -1.97 0.31 -7.26
C THR A 64 -1.98 -0.11 -8.72
N LEU A 65 -1.26 -1.18 -9.05
CA LEU A 65 -1.16 -1.67 -10.42
C LEU A 65 -2.53 -2.09 -10.97
N ALA A 66 -3.36 -2.74 -10.15
CA ALA A 66 -4.70 -3.16 -10.57
C ALA A 66 -5.59 -1.96 -10.95
N PHE A 67 -5.56 -0.88 -10.18
CA PHE A 67 -6.29 0.35 -10.55
C PHE A 67 -5.70 1.02 -11.79
N TYR A 68 -4.37 1.07 -11.92
CA TYR A 68 -3.75 1.65 -13.10
C TYR A 68 -4.10 0.86 -14.37
N LYS A 69 -4.02 -0.47 -14.33
CA LYS A 69 -4.40 -1.35 -15.44
C LYS A 69 -5.90 -1.31 -15.77
N SER A 70 -6.76 -0.88 -14.86
CA SER A 70 -8.18 -0.63 -15.15
C SER A 70 -8.46 0.75 -15.76
N GLY A 71 -7.40 1.51 -16.10
CA GLY A 71 -7.50 2.78 -16.83
C GLY A 71 -7.64 4.01 -15.93
N LYS A 72 -7.42 3.87 -14.61
CA LYS A 72 -7.47 5.00 -13.67
C LYS A 72 -6.21 5.86 -13.75
N SER A 73 -6.39 7.17 -13.68
CA SER A 73 -5.28 8.14 -13.64
C SER A 73 -4.55 8.07 -12.30
N ILE A 74 -3.32 8.59 -12.25
CA ILE A 74 -2.50 8.63 -11.02
C ILE A 74 -3.21 9.42 -9.90
N ASP A 75 -3.82 10.56 -10.24
CA ASP A 75 -4.60 11.39 -9.30
C ASP A 75 -5.85 10.65 -8.80
N GLU A 76 -6.61 10.00 -9.70
CA GLU A 76 -7.77 9.19 -9.28
C GLU A 76 -7.36 8.09 -8.30
N ILE A 77 -6.25 7.41 -8.56
CA ILE A 77 -5.74 6.35 -7.69
C ILE A 77 -5.27 6.94 -6.34
N ALA A 78 -4.57 8.07 -6.36
CA ALA A 78 -4.12 8.77 -5.17
C ALA A 78 -5.32 9.14 -4.27
N GLN A 79 -6.37 9.71 -4.84
CA GLN A 79 -7.60 10.06 -4.14
C GLN A 79 -8.34 8.82 -3.61
N MET A 80 -8.59 7.82 -4.46
CA MET A 80 -9.30 6.58 -4.07
C MET A 80 -8.60 5.83 -2.93
N ARG A 81 -7.27 5.85 -2.92
CA ARG A 81 -6.44 5.14 -1.94
C ARG A 81 -6.02 6.00 -0.76
N ASN A 82 -6.34 7.30 -0.77
CA ASN A 82 -5.88 8.27 0.22
C ASN A 82 -4.34 8.24 0.39
N LEU A 83 -3.62 8.27 -0.74
CA LEU A 83 -2.16 8.28 -0.81
C LEU A 83 -1.69 9.49 -1.62
N LYS A 84 -0.42 9.88 -1.45
CA LYS A 84 0.19 10.89 -2.32
C LYS A 84 0.47 10.30 -3.70
N GLU A 85 0.37 11.10 -4.75
CA GLU A 85 0.73 10.67 -6.13
C GLU A 85 2.16 10.13 -6.20
N ALA A 86 3.11 10.75 -5.50
CA ALA A 86 4.48 10.26 -5.41
C ALA A 86 4.57 8.81 -4.86
N THR A 87 3.67 8.42 -3.96
CA THR A 87 3.58 7.05 -3.45
C THR A 87 3.00 6.10 -4.50
N ILE A 88 2.01 6.56 -5.28
CA ILE A 88 1.45 5.80 -6.41
C ILE A 88 2.52 5.55 -7.47
N LEU A 89 3.25 6.59 -7.88
CA LEU A 89 4.36 6.47 -8.84
C LEU A 89 5.47 5.55 -8.30
N ALA A 90 5.84 5.67 -7.03
CA ALA A 90 6.83 4.77 -6.41
C ALA A 90 6.38 3.30 -6.40
N HIS A 91 5.09 3.03 -6.16
CA HIS A 91 4.53 1.68 -6.30
C HIS A 91 4.57 1.19 -7.75
N LEU A 92 4.22 2.03 -8.73
CA LEU A 92 4.24 1.63 -10.14
C LEU A 92 5.66 1.36 -10.65
N ALA A 93 6.66 2.09 -10.14
CA ALA A 93 8.05 1.88 -10.48
C ALA A 93 8.52 0.44 -10.22
N THR A 94 7.99 -0.27 -9.20
CA THR A 94 8.40 -1.66 -8.92
C THR A 94 8.02 -2.63 -10.03
N PHE A 95 6.95 -2.34 -10.78
CA PHE A 95 6.48 -3.17 -11.89
C PHE A 95 7.18 -2.85 -13.21
N ILE A 96 7.87 -1.71 -13.29
CA ILE A 96 8.77 -1.41 -14.41
C ILE A 96 10.02 -2.28 -14.32
N LEU A 97 10.54 -2.53 -13.11
CA LEU A 97 11.70 -3.40 -12.89
C LEU A 97 11.42 -4.86 -13.34
N THR A 98 10.17 -5.32 -13.21
CA THR A 98 9.75 -6.66 -13.63
C THR A 98 9.29 -6.72 -15.09
N GLY A 99 9.14 -5.58 -15.76
CA GLY A 99 8.62 -5.49 -17.13
C GLY A 99 7.09 -5.61 -17.24
N GLU A 100 6.36 -5.69 -16.12
CA GLU A 100 4.90 -5.73 -16.08
C GLU A 100 4.23 -4.40 -16.44
N LEU A 101 5.00 -3.31 -16.45
CA LEU A 101 4.58 -1.96 -16.78
C LEU A 101 5.60 -1.28 -17.70
N ASP A 102 5.13 -0.67 -18.79
CA ASP A 102 5.98 0.15 -19.67
C ASP A 102 6.22 1.52 -19.02
N ILE A 103 7.43 2.07 -19.18
CA ILE A 103 7.82 3.40 -18.70
C ILE A 103 7.31 4.52 -19.61
N LYS A 104 7.06 4.24 -20.89
CA LYS A 104 6.69 5.26 -21.91
C LYS A 104 5.53 6.17 -21.51
N PRO A 105 4.48 5.71 -20.80
CA PRO A 105 3.42 6.60 -20.34
C PRO A 105 3.87 7.64 -19.30
N PHE A 106 5.03 7.45 -18.67
CA PHE A 106 5.51 8.26 -17.55
C PHE A 106 6.67 9.17 -17.95
N LEU A 107 7.61 8.68 -18.77
CA LEU A 107 8.80 9.42 -19.14
C LEU A 107 9.09 9.31 -20.64
N LYS A 108 9.52 10.44 -21.21
CA LYS A 108 9.99 10.51 -22.60
C LYS A 108 11.39 9.88 -22.72
N PRO A 109 11.77 9.37 -23.91
CA PRO A 109 13.09 8.78 -24.14
C PRO A 109 14.26 9.70 -23.76
N GLU A 110 14.15 11.00 -23.99
CA GLU A 110 15.19 11.99 -23.69
C GLU A 110 15.45 12.07 -22.18
N ALA A 111 14.40 12.01 -21.37
CA ALA A 111 14.50 12.02 -19.91
C ALA A 111 15.20 10.75 -19.39
N ILE A 112 14.85 9.59 -19.96
CA ILE A 112 15.49 8.31 -19.61
C ILE A 112 16.99 8.36 -19.92
N GLN A 113 17.35 8.90 -21.09
CA GLN A 113 18.75 9.01 -21.51
C GLN A 113 19.55 9.99 -20.64
N GLU A 114 18.96 11.13 -20.26
CA GLU A 114 19.58 12.10 -19.35
C GLU A 114 19.84 11.48 -17.97
N ILE A 115 18.85 10.77 -17.42
CA ILE A 115 18.97 10.05 -16.14
C ILE A 115 20.04 8.96 -16.24
N LYS A 116 20.10 8.20 -17.35
CA LYS A 116 21.11 7.17 -17.59
C LYS A 116 22.53 7.74 -17.54
N SER A 117 22.77 8.83 -18.28
CA SER A 117 24.08 9.50 -18.31
C SER A 117 24.50 9.98 -16.94
N SER A 118 23.59 10.63 -16.20
CA SER A 118 23.87 11.10 -14.84
C SER A 118 24.15 9.93 -13.87
N TYR A 119 23.37 8.85 -13.95
CA TYR A 119 23.56 7.63 -13.14
C TYR A 119 24.94 6.99 -13.35
N GLN A 120 25.41 6.92 -14.59
CA GLN A 120 26.72 6.32 -14.93
C GLN A 120 27.90 7.20 -14.51
N ASN A 121 27.75 8.52 -14.55
CA ASN A 121 28.81 9.47 -14.20
C ASN A 121 28.99 9.66 -12.68
N LEU A 122 28.05 9.19 -11.86
CA LEU A 122 28.17 9.25 -10.40
C LEU A 122 29.15 8.20 -9.89
N SER A 123 30.21 8.64 -9.23
CA SER A 123 31.18 7.76 -8.53
C SER A 123 30.52 7.00 -7.38
N GLU A 124 29.74 7.69 -6.55
CA GLU A 124 28.96 7.10 -5.45
C GLU A 124 27.47 7.29 -5.69
N PHE A 125 26.75 6.18 -5.78
CA PHE A 125 25.32 6.20 -6.01
C PHE A 125 24.55 6.46 -4.72
N SER A 126 23.74 7.52 -4.73
CA SER A 126 22.58 7.63 -3.87
C SER A 126 21.46 8.32 -4.66
N LEU A 127 20.21 8.00 -4.35
CA LEU A 127 19.08 8.61 -5.04
C LEU A 127 19.06 10.13 -4.85
N SER A 128 19.51 10.63 -3.69
CA SER A 128 19.64 12.06 -3.39
C SER A 128 20.74 12.73 -4.22
N ASN A 129 21.90 12.09 -4.37
CA ASN A 129 22.99 12.63 -5.18
C ASN A 129 22.58 12.74 -6.64
N LEU A 130 21.92 11.72 -7.17
CA LEU A 130 21.40 11.71 -8.54
C LEU A 130 20.32 12.78 -8.74
N PHE A 131 19.38 12.90 -7.81
CA PHE A 131 18.35 13.95 -7.84
C PHE A 131 18.97 15.36 -7.88
N ASN A 132 20.00 15.60 -7.07
CA ASN A 132 20.71 16.87 -7.06
C ASN A 132 21.55 17.10 -8.33
N ASN A 133 22.21 16.07 -8.86
CA ASN A 133 22.99 16.16 -10.11
C ASN A 133 22.10 16.48 -11.32
N LEU A 134 20.87 15.95 -11.32
CA LEU A 134 19.81 16.27 -12.28
C LEU A 134 19.11 17.60 -12.01
N GLN A 135 19.64 18.42 -11.08
CA GLN A 135 19.12 19.74 -10.73
C GLN A 135 17.63 19.71 -10.36
N GLN A 136 17.16 18.61 -9.76
CA GLN A 136 15.77 18.43 -9.32
C GLN A 136 14.73 18.51 -10.46
N LYS A 137 15.16 18.34 -11.72
CA LYS A 137 14.29 18.36 -12.90
C LYS A 137 13.23 17.25 -12.90
N TYR A 138 13.54 16.14 -12.26
CA TYR A 138 12.70 14.95 -12.16
C TYR A 138 12.45 14.61 -10.71
N SER A 139 11.23 14.18 -10.37
CA SER A 139 10.91 13.68 -9.04
C SER A 139 11.69 12.41 -8.71
N HIS A 140 11.86 12.12 -7.42
CA HIS A 140 12.45 10.85 -6.96
C HIS A 140 11.73 9.60 -7.51
N ALA A 141 10.42 9.69 -7.77
CA ALA A 141 9.65 8.59 -8.33
C ALA A 141 9.99 8.37 -9.80
N GLU A 142 10.06 9.44 -10.60
CA GLU A 142 10.46 9.39 -12.01
C GLU A 142 11.90 8.87 -12.18
N ILE A 143 12.84 9.35 -11.36
CA ILE A 143 14.23 8.85 -11.37
C ILE A 143 14.25 7.35 -11.09
N ARG A 144 13.47 6.88 -10.11
CA ARG A 144 13.37 5.44 -9.78
C ARG A 144 12.73 4.64 -10.93
N MET A 145 11.72 5.17 -11.60
CA MET A 145 11.14 4.52 -12.78
C MET A 145 12.18 4.33 -13.88
N ALA A 146 12.95 5.37 -14.19
CA ALA A 146 14.00 5.31 -15.21
C ALA A 146 15.10 4.31 -14.85
N ILE A 147 15.60 4.32 -13.62
CA ILE A 147 16.60 3.35 -13.14
C ILE A 147 16.07 1.92 -13.28
N ASN A 148 14.85 1.66 -12.79
CA ASN A 148 14.23 0.34 -12.87
C ASN A 148 14.06 -0.15 -14.31
N TYR A 149 13.67 0.74 -15.22
CA TYR A 149 13.58 0.44 -16.65
C TYR A 149 14.94 0.08 -17.26
N LEU A 150 15.96 0.87 -16.96
CA LEU A 150 17.32 0.64 -17.47
C LEU A 150 17.93 -0.66 -16.93
N ILE A 151 17.67 -1.00 -15.66
CA ILE A 151 18.07 -2.29 -15.07
C ILE A 151 17.32 -3.44 -15.75
N PHE A 152 16.01 -3.32 -15.93
CA PHE A 152 15.20 -4.33 -16.64
C PHE A 152 15.71 -4.57 -18.07
N LYS A 153 16.12 -3.50 -18.77
CA LYS A 153 16.74 -3.56 -20.10
C LYS A 153 18.21 -4.01 -20.10
N LYS A 154 18.81 -4.20 -18.92
CA LYS A 154 20.24 -4.54 -18.73
C LYS A 154 21.19 -3.50 -19.34
N GLU A 155 20.76 -2.25 -19.39
CA GLU A 155 21.56 -1.13 -19.90
C GLU A 155 22.43 -0.49 -18.81
N ILE A 156 22.08 -0.70 -17.54
CA ILE A 156 22.87 -0.34 -16.37
C ILE A 156 22.86 -1.49 -15.38
N GLN A 157 23.85 -1.51 -14.49
CA GLN A 157 23.86 -2.42 -13.34
C GLN A 157 23.10 -1.78 -12.17
N ASP A 158 22.45 -2.63 -11.37
CA ASP A 158 21.88 -2.21 -10.10
C ASP A 158 23.01 -1.88 -9.11
N ARG A 159 22.97 -0.68 -8.55
CA ARG A 159 23.93 -0.16 -7.56
C ARG A 159 23.27 0.07 -6.19
N THR A 160 22.04 -0.40 -6.02
CA THR A 160 21.18 -0.14 -4.85
C THR A 160 21.29 -1.22 -3.79
#